data_AF-A0A2E7TJ67-F1
#
_entry.id   AF-A0A2E7TJ67-F1
#
_cell.length_a   1.000
_cell.length_b   1.000
_cell.length_c   1.000
_cell.angle_alpha   90.00
_cell.angle_beta   90.00
_cell.angle_gamma   90.00
#
_symmetry.space_group_name_H-M   'P 1'
#
loop_
_entity.id
_entity.type
_entity.pdbx_description
1 polymer ?
#
loop_
_entity_poly.entity_id
_entity_poly.type
_entity_poly.pdbx_seq_one_letter_code
_entity_poly.pdbx_strand_id
1 'polypeptide(L)'
;MKKNIEILLSNKTIEVHFNKELKNHKIKVIFEIVNTYQLICVDLEIKSNNKVELSSTEIRKINIHTLIKRSIKAIESFKKIDPKDFNTKTKGMYDDNIPYTKIIKQIKDREIRDRGILLTLYAYIYQKESRNYGDNTSKRLSDLLNYSEAYIKNLTKEIFNKKYIKNNYKGSSGGILTTKSLKYLNSL
;
A
#
# COMPACT_ATOMS: atom_id res chain seq x y z
N MET A 1 16.67 18.07 12.97
CA MET A 1 15.53 18.29 12.03
C MET A 1 14.22 18.05 12.76
N LYS A 2 13.38 19.08 12.97
CA LYS A 2 11.99 18.85 13.45
C LYS A 2 11.23 18.12 12.34
N LYS A 3 11.14 16.79 12.42
CA LYS A 3 10.45 16.00 11.40
C LYS A 3 8.97 16.40 11.43
N ASN A 4 8.50 16.98 10.33
CA ASN A 4 7.08 17.33 10.16
C ASN A 4 6.16 16.08 10.19
N ILE A 5 6.77 14.90 10.06
CA ILE A 5 6.16 13.58 10.10
C ILE A 5 6.86 12.75 11.17
N GLU A 6 6.10 12.22 12.11
CA GLU A 6 6.54 11.26 13.13
C GLU A 6 5.96 9.88 12.80
N ILE A 7 6.73 8.82 13.00
CA ILE A 7 6.31 7.44 12.74
C ILE A 7 6.47 6.65 14.03
N LEU A 8 5.38 6.05 14.50
CA LEU A 8 5.38 5.17 15.66
C LEU A 8 5.07 3.74 15.18
N LEU A 9 5.91 2.80 15.61
CA LEU A 9 5.84 1.40 15.20
C LEU A 9 5.46 0.55 16.41
N SER A 10 4.48 -0.34 16.25
CA SER A 10 4.05 -1.26 17.30
C SER A 10 3.56 -2.57 16.70
N ASN A 11 4.40 -3.60 16.70
CA ASN A 11 4.10 -4.95 16.20
C ASN A 11 3.37 -4.95 14.84
N LYS A 12 2.04 -5.07 14.85
CA LYS A 12 1.17 -5.11 13.66
C LYS A 12 0.65 -3.76 13.20
N THR A 13 0.92 -2.69 13.95
CA THR A 13 0.37 -1.37 13.74
C THR A 13 1.47 -0.35 13.49
N ILE A 14 1.22 0.56 12.56
CA ILE A 14 2.12 1.66 12.22
C ILE A 14 1.31 2.95 12.20
N GLU A 15 1.73 3.93 12.99
CA GLU A 15 1.07 5.23 13.04
C GLU A 15 1.95 6.28 12.38
N VAL A 16 1.34 7.09 11.51
CA VAL A 16 2.00 8.23 10.88
C VAL A 16 1.33 9.51 11.34
N HIS A 17 2.13 10.38 11.93
CA HIS A 17 1.71 11.58 12.62
C HIS A 17 2.17 12.81 11.85
N PHE A 18 1.23 13.56 11.30
CA PHE A 18 1.46 14.81 10.57
C PHE A 18 1.23 16.01 11.49
N ASN A 19 2.29 16.78 11.74
CA ASN A 19 2.28 17.86 12.73
C ASN A 19 1.99 19.26 12.14
N LYS A 20 1.95 19.40 10.81
CA LYS A 20 1.84 20.71 10.13
C LYS A 20 0.85 20.78 8.97
N GLU A 21 0.12 19.70 8.71
CA GLU A 21 -0.84 19.64 7.58
C GLU A 21 -2.09 20.47 7.83
N LEU A 22 -2.43 20.68 9.11
CA LEU A 22 -3.55 21.50 9.52
C LEU A 22 -3.13 22.36 10.71
N LYS A 23 -3.37 23.67 10.62
CA LYS A 23 -2.96 24.61 11.67
C LYS A 23 -3.64 24.21 12.99
N ASN A 24 -2.88 24.17 14.08
CA ASN A 24 -3.34 23.80 15.42
C ASN A 24 -3.88 22.37 15.58
N HIS A 25 -3.68 21.49 14.60
CA HIS A 25 -4.16 20.12 14.62
C HIS A 25 -3.07 19.14 14.22
N LYS A 26 -3.11 17.94 14.81
CA LYS A 26 -2.28 16.79 14.45
C LYS A 26 -3.15 15.79 13.70
N ILE A 27 -2.72 15.37 12.52
CA ILE A 27 -3.40 14.31 11.77
C ILE A 27 -2.64 13.01 11.99
N LYS A 28 -3.33 11.97 12.44
CA LYS A 28 -2.79 10.63 12.67
C LYS A 28 -3.42 9.68 11.67
N VAL A 29 -2.60 8.93 10.94
CA VAL A 29 -3.05 7.87 10.03
C VAL A 29 -2.54 6.54 10.57
N ILE A 30 -3.44 5.58 10.78
CA ILE A 30 -3.14 4.29 11.39
C ILE A 30 -3.19 3.21 10.32
N PHE A 31 -2.12 2.43 10.27
CA PHE A 31 -1.99 1.29 9.38
C PHE A 31 -1.90 -0.02 10.16
N GLU A 32 -2.48 -1.07 9.61
CA GLU A 32 -2.30 -2.45 10.07
C GLU A 32 -1.53 -3.25 9.02
N ILE A 33 -0.58 -4.05 9.49
CA ILE A 33 0.17 -5.04 8.71
C ILE A 33 -0.70 -6.29 8.60
N VAL A 34 -1.31 -6.51 7.44
CA VAL A 34 -2.19 -7.67 7.19
C VAL A 34 -1.43 -8.89 6.65
N ASN A 35 -0.25 -8.66 6.08
CA ASN A 35 0.73 -9.68 5.71
C ASN A 35 2.08 -9.02 5.41
N THR A 36 3.10 -9.83 5.13
CA THR A 36 4.47 -9.44 4.84
C THR A 36 4.60 -8.36 3.77
N TYR A 37 3.65 -8.27 2.84
CA TYR A 37 3.70 -7.38 1.68
C TYR A 37 2.71 -6.22 1.75
N GLN A 38 1.82 -6.18 2.75
CA GLN A 38 0.67 -5.26 2.73
C GLN A 38 0.39 -4.56 4.06
N LEU A 39 0.28 -3.23 3.93
CA LEU A 39 -0.36 -2.33 4.89
C LEU A 39 -1.76 -1.96 4.40
N ILE A 40 -2.69 -1.83 5.34
CA ILE A 40 -4.03 -1.26 5.12
C ILE A 40 -4.22 -0.04 6.03
N CYS A 41 -4.90 0.99 5.54
CA CYS A 41 -5.27 2.13 6.38
C CYS A 41 -6.52 1.77 7.17
N VAL A 42 -6.41 1.59 8.48
CA VAL A 42 -7.54 1.19 9.34
C VAL A 42 -8.26 2.41 9.91
N ASP A 43 -7.54 3.51 10.14
CA ASP A 43 -8.14 4.70 10.76
C ASP A 43 -7.39 6.00 10.41
N LEU A 44 -8.10 7.13 10.53
CA LEU A 44 -7.57 8.48 10.42
C LEU A 44 -8.19 9.35 11.52
N GLU A 45 -7.36 9.81 12.45
CA GLU A 45 -7.76 10.68 13.55
C GLU A 45 -7.22 12.10 13.32
N ILE A 46 -8.02 13.11 13.65
CA ILE A 46 -7.58 14.51 13.70
C ILE A 46 -7.72 14.99 15.14
N LYS A 47 -6.61 15.40 15.75
CA LYS A 47 -6.58 15.88 17.14
C LYS A 47 -6.27 17.36 17.18
N SER A 48 -7.05 18.10 17.96
CA SER A 48 -6.80 19.52 18.22
C SER A 48 -5.72 19.67 19.29
N ASN A 49 -4.73 20.53 19.04
CA ASN A 49 -3.68 20.78 20.01
C ASN A 49 -4.15 21.72 21.14
N ASN A 50 -5.17 22.56 20.90
CA ASN A 50 -5.58 23.64 21.81
C ASN A 50 -7.12 23.81 21.90
N LYS A 51 -7.92 22.74 21.78
CA LYS A 51 -9.40 22.79 21.74
C LYS A 51 -9.97 23.71 20.65
N VAL A 52 -9.19 24.01 19.63
CA VAL A 52 -9.65 24.71 18.43
C VAL A 52 -10.57 23.77 17.68
N GLU A 53 -11.77 24.23 17.37
CA GLU A 53 -12.73 23.46 16.58
C GLU A 53 -12.31 23.41 15.11
N LEU A 54 -12.62 22.29 14.46
CA LEU A 54 -12.43 22.13 13.03
C LEU A 54 -13.71 22.57 12.32
N SER A 55 -13.58 23.55 11.42
CA SER A 55 -14.68 23.89 10.54
C SER A 55 -14.90 22.80 9.47
N SER A 56 -16.13 22.67 8.98
CA SER A 56 -16.44 21.80 7.84
C SER A 56 -15.61 22.12 6.59
N THR A 57 -15.26 23.40 6.40
CA THR A 57 -14.45 23.88 5.28
C THR A 57 -13.01 23.39 5.39
N GLU A 58 -12.44 23.34 6.59
CA GLU A 58 -11.10 22.79 6.83
C GLU A 58 -11.08 21.27 6.64
N ILE A 59 -12.11 20.55 7.11
CA ILE A 59 -12.24 19.11 6.88
C ILE A 59 -12.20 18.79 5.38
N ARG A 60 -12.96 19.54 4.56
CA ARG A 60 -13.02 19.34 3.10
C ARG A 60 -11.69 19.57 2.40
N LYS A 61 -10.79 20.36 2.97
CA LYS A 61 -9.44 20.58 2.42
C LYS A 61 -8.50 19.39 2.66
N ILE A 62 -8.84 18.48 3.57
CA ILE A 62 -8.01 17.32 3.89
C ILE A 62 -8.17 16.25 2.81
N ASN A 63 -7.15 16.12 1.97
CA ASN A 63 -7.09 15.06 0.96
C ASN A 63 -6.58 13.75 1.59
N ILE A 64 -7.52 12.92 2.04
CA ILE A 64 -7.24 11.63 2.72
C ILE A 64 -6.37 10.72 1.85
N HIS A 65 -6.68 10.59 0.55
CA HIS A 65 -5.90 9.75 -0.36
C HIS A 65 -4.44 10.19 -0.46
N THR A 66 -4.20 11.50 -0.50
CA THR A 66 -2.85 12.08 -0.51
C THR A 66 -2.13 11.82 0.80
N LEU A 67 -2.82 11.93 1.95
CA LEU A 67 -2.26 11.60 3.26
C LEU A 67 -1.88 10.13 3.37
N ILE A 68 -2.73 9.21 2.92
CA ILE A 68 -2.43 7.76 2.91
C ILE A 68 -1.19 7.49 2.04
N LYS A 69 -1.15 8.05 0.82
CA LYS A 69 -0.01 7.88 -0.10
C LYS A 69 1.29 8.41 0.50
N ARG A 70 1.25 9.58 1.13
CA ARG A 70 2.41 10.19 1.81
C ARG A 70 2.84 9.38 3.03
N SER A 71 1.90 8.84 3.77
CA SER A 71 2.17 7.98 4.93
C SER A 71 2.92 6.73 4.52
N ILE A 72 2.45 6.01 3.51
CA ILE A 72 3.12 4.82 2.98
C ILE A 72 4.55 5.16 2.53
N LYS A 73 4.74 6.26 1.78
CA LYS A 73 6.08 6.72 1.39
C LYS A 73 7.00 7.03 2.58
N ALA A 74 6.45 7.60 3.65
CA ALA A 74 7.20 7.90 4.86
C ALA A 74 7.61 6.61 5.59
N ILE A 75 6.71 5.62 5.69
CA ILE A 75 6.98 4.29 6.25
C ILE A 75 8.08 3.58 5.47
N GLU A 76 7.96 3.52 4.13
CA GLU A 76 8.98 2.91 3.26
C GLU A 76 10.34 3.60 3.39
N SER A 77 10.35 4.94 3.48
CA SER A 77 11.58 5.71 3.71
C SER A 77 12.20 5.40 5.08
N PHE A 78 11.38 5.29 6.12
CA PHE A 78 11.84 4.95 7.47
C PHE A 78 12.47 3.56 7.49
N LYS A 79 11.79 2.55 6.91
CA LYS A 79 12.31 1.18 6.79
C LYS A 79 13.70 1.14 6.14
N LYS A 80 13.95 1.99 5.14
CA LYS A 80 15.25 2.09 4.47
C LYS A 80 16.34 2.78 5.29
N ILE A 81 15.97 3.81 6.04
CA ILE A 81 16.92 4.60 6.85
C ILE A 81 17.34 3.84 8.10
N ASP A 82 16.39 3.19 8.78
CA ASP A 82 16.63 2.41 10.00
C ASP A 82 15.93 1.04 9.95
N PRO A 83 16.48 0.10 9.17
CA PRO A 83 15.88 -1.23 9.02
C PRO A 83 15.91 -2.04 10.32
N LYS A 84 16.91 -1.84 11.19
CA LYS A 84 17.06 -2.58 12.44
C LYS A 84 15.96 -2.20 13.43
N ASP A 85 15.75 -0.89 13.67
CA ASP A 85 14.67 -0.42 14.55
C ASP A 85 13.30 -0.82 13.98
N PHE A 86 13.12 -0.66 12.66
CA PHE A 86 11.87 -1.03 12.00
C PHE A 86 11.52 -2.50 12.18
N ASN A 87 12.46 -3.41 11.88
CA ASN A 87 12.23 -4.85 11.99
C ASN A 87 12.04 -5.29 13.44
N THR A 88 12.76 -4.67 14.38
CA THR A 88 12.60 -4.97 15.82
C THR A 88 11.20 -4.60 16.29
N LYS A 89 10.73 -3.38 15.97
CA LYS A 89 9.43 -2.89 16.43
C LYS A 89 8.24 -3.52 15.69
N THR A 90 8.42 -3.93 14.44
CA THR A 90 7.38 -4.64 13.66
C THR A 90 7.47 -6.16 13.77
N LYS A 91 8.46 -6.70 14.49
CA LYS A 91 8.77 -8.14 14.58
C LYS A 91 8.93 -8.82 13.21
N GLY A 92 9.48 -8.08 12.23
CA GLY A 92 9.66 -8.54 10.86
C GLY A 92 8.35 -8.86 10.11
N MET A 93 7.19 -8.42 10.60
CA MET A 93 5.90 -8.75 10.00
C MET A 93 5.63 -8.03 8.67
N TYR A 94 6.38 -6.96 8.38
CA TYR A 94 6.28 -6.21 7.13
C TYR A 94 7.64 -6.16 6.43
N ASP A 95 7.87 -7.11 5.54
CA ASP A 95 9.14 -7.27 4.86
C ASP A 95 9.01 -7.55 3.35
N ASP A 96 8.53 -6.56 2.60
CA ASP A 96 8.46 -6.63 1.14
C ASP A 96 9.86 -6.53 0.49
N ASN A 97 10.53 -7.67 0.36
CA ASN A 97 11.83 -7.81 -0.33
C ASN A 97 11.71 -8.35 -1.76
N ILE A 98 10.49 -8.34 -2.30
CA ILE A 98 10.22 -8.86 -3.63
C ILE A 98 10.92 -7.96 -4.69
N PRO A 99 11.70 -8.52 -5.63
CA PRO A 99 12.43 -7.75 -6.63
C PRO A 99 11.45 -7.20 -7.70
N TYR A 100 10.75 -6.13 -7.34
CA TYR A 100 9.62 -5.57 -8.10
C TYR A 100 9.95 -5.29 -9.58
N THR A 101 11.10 -4.66 -9.84
CA THR A 101 11.55 -4.32 -11.19
C THR A 101 11.84 -5.57 -12.04
N LYS A 102 12.42 -6.60 -11.42
CA LYS A 102 12.68 -7.89 -12.06
C LYS A 102 11.36 -8.55 -12.47
N ILE A 103 10.38 -8.61 -11.57
CA ILE A 103 9.07 -9.23 -11.86
C ILE A 103 8.34 -8.50 -12.98
N ILE A 104 8.33 -7.15 -12.96
CA ILE A 104 7.76 -6.37 -14.07
C ILE A 104 8.41 -6.77 -15.39
N LYS A 105 9.75 -6.84 -15.42
CA LYS A 105 10.49 -7.22 -16.62
C LYS A 105 10.11 -8.63 -17.09
N GLN A 106 10.08 -9.62 -16.21
CA GLN A 106 9.70 -11.00 -16.55
C GLN A 106 8.28 -11.11 -17.14
N ILE A 107 7.33 -10.30 -16.63
CA ILE A 107 5.96 -10.25 -17.14
C ILE A 107 5.89 -9.55 -18.51
N LYS A 108 6.64 -8.45 -18.69
CA LYS A 108 6.76 -7.74 -19.98
C LYS A 108 7.34 -8.62 -21.07
N ASP A 109 8.42 -9.31 -20.72
CA ASP A 109 9.20 -10.16 -21.62
C ASP A 109 8.54 -11.53 -21.83
N ARG A 110 7.38 -11.78 -21.18
CA ARG A 110 6.55 -12.98 -21.31
C ARG A 110 7.29 -14.27 -20.93
N GLU A 111 8.25 -14.16 -20.02
CA GLU A 111 9.07 -15.28 -19.54
C GLU A 111 8.28 -16.25 -18.66
N ILE A 112 7.22 -15.76 -18.01
CA ILE A 112 6.40 -16.54 -17.10
C ILE A 112 5.36 -17.35 -17.89
N ARG A 113 5.63 -18.65 -18.04
CA ARG A 113 4.74 -19.58 -18.75
C ARG A 113 3.63 -20.14 -17.86
N ASP A 114 3.91 -20.37 -16.58
CA ASP A 114 2.90 -20.88 -15.65
C ASP A 114 1.85 -19.82 -15.33
N ARG A 115 0.58 -20.13 -15.60
CA ARG A 115 -0.53 -19.19 -15.41
C ARG A 115 -0.72 -18.85 -13.93
N GLY A 116 -0.50 -19.79 -13.02
CA GLY A 116 -0.63 -19.57 -11.59
C GLY A 116 0.41 -18.60 -11.05
N ILE A 117 1.66 -18.74 -11.51
CA ILE A 117 2.75 -17.81 -11.20
C ILE A 117 2.43 -16.43 -11.76
N LEU A 118 2.03 -16.34 -13.03
CA LEU A 118 1.66 -15.07 -13.66
C LEU A 118 0.56 -14.35 -12.88
N LEU A 119 -0.52 -15.05 -12.53
CA LEU A 119 -1.62 -14.46 -11.77
C LEU A 119 -1.21 -14.02 -10.37
N THR A 120 -0.31 -14.76 -9.72
CA THR A 120 0.20 -14.38 -8.39
C THR A 120 1.05 -13.12 -8.44
N LEU A 121 1.99 -13.06 -9.38
CA LEU A 121 2.86 -11.90 -9.56
C LEU A 121 2.06 -10.69 -10.02
N TYR A 122 1.11 -10.89 -10.94
CA TYR A 122 0.19 -9.84 -11.36
C TYR A 122 -0.69 -9.34 -10.21
N ALA A 123 -1.20 -10.22 -9.33
CA ALA A 123 -1.96 -9.82 -8.15
C ALA A 123 -1.13 -8.93 -7.20
N TYR A 124 0.13 -9.28 -6.96
CA TYR A 124 1.04 -8.46 -6.17
C TYR A 124 1.27 -7.08 -6.79
N ILE A 125 1.52 -7.00 -8.11
CA ILE A 125 1.66 -5.73 -8.83
C ILE A 125 0.38 -4.90 -8.79
N TYR A 126 -0.76 -5.52 -9.10
CA TYR A 126 -2.07 -4.86 -9.10
C TYR A 126 -2.35 -4.19 -7.76
N GLN A 127 -2.08 -4.89 -6.66
CA GLN A 127 -2.24 -4.38 -5.31
C GLN A 127 -1.36 -3.14 -5.06
N LYS A 128 -0.08 -3.22 -5.42
CA LYS A 128 0.88 -2.14 -5.21
C LYS A 128 0.52 -0.89 -6.03
N GLU A 129 0.12 -1.10 -7.28
CA GLU A 129 -0.24 -0.03 -8.20
C GLU A 129 -1.61 0.59 -7.88
N SER A 130 -2.55 -0.17 -7.31
CA SER A 130 -3.85 0.33 -6.84
C SER A 130 -3.74 1.37 -5.72
N ARG A 131 -2.60 1.44 -5.03
CA ARG A 131 -2.31 2.47 -4.01
C ARG A 131 -1.98 3.84 -4.62
N ASN A 132 -1.82 3.94 -5.95
CA ASN A 132 -1.69 5.22 -6.64
C ASN A 132 -3.08 5.82 -6.90
N TYR A 133 -3.73 6.28 -5.83
CA TYR A 133 -5.02 6.94 -5.88
C TYR A 133 -5.06 8.08 -6.91
N GLY A 134 -6.14 8.15 -7.70
CA GLY A 134 -6.37 9.17 -8.72
C GLY A 134 -6.03 8.73 -10.16
N ASP A 135 -5.20 7.70 -10.34
CA ASP A 135 -4.87 7.16 -11.65
C ASP A 135 -5.85 6.05 -12.08
N ASN A 136 -6.14 5.95 -13.38
CA ASN A 136 -6.81 4.76 -13.91
C ASN A 136 -5.85 3.56 -13.81
N THR A 137 -6.10 2.69 -12.83
CA THR A 137 -5.26 1.52 -12.53
C THR A 137 -5.08 0.60 -13.74
N SER A 138 -6.13 0.43 -14.56
CA SER A 138 -6.04 -0.44 -15.75
C SER A 138 -5.08 0.14 -16.78
N LYS A 139 -5.21 1.43 -17.09
CA LYS A 139 -4.32 2.13 -18.03
C LYS A 139 -2.87 2.11 -17.54
N ARG A 140 -2.67 2.45 -16.26
CA ARG A 140 -1.36 2.44 -15.62
C ARG A 140 -0.69 1.07 -15.67
N LEU A 141 -1.43 -0.01 -15.41
CA LEU A 141 -0.92 -1.38 -15.52
C LEU A 141 -0.66 -1.79 -16.97
N SER A 142 -1.46 -1.29 -17.91
CA SER A 142 -1.27 -1.48 -19.36
C SER A 142 0.09 -0.95 -19.79
N ASP A 143 0.36 0.31 -19.44
CA ASP A 143 1.62 1.00 -19.73
C ASP A 143 2.79 0.33 -18.97
N LEU A 144 2.58 -0.01 -17.70
CA LEU A 144 3.60 -0.61 -16.85
C LEU A 144 3.99 -2.01 -17.30
N LEU A 145 3.08 -2.81 -17.84
CA LEU A 145 3.33 -4.22 -18.20
C LEU A 145 3.40 -4.46 -19.71
N ASN A 146 3.23 -3.41 -20.52
CA ASN A 146 3.22 -3.48 -21.98
C ASN A 146 2.19 -4.50 -22.53
N TYR A 147 0.98 -4.48 -21.96
CA TYR A 147 -0.18 -5.21 -22.45
C TYR A 147 -1.27 -4.25 -22.89
N SER A 148 -2.27 -4.74 -23.63
CA SER A 148 -3.48 -3.96 -23.90
C SER A 148 -4.34 -3.79 -22.65
N GLU A 149 -5.05 -2.66 -22.55
CA GLU A 149 -5.95 -2.41 -21.42
C GLU A 149 -7.03 -3.50 -21.30
N ALA A 150 -7.50 -4.04 -22.43
CA ALA A 150 -8.46 -5.13 -22.45
C ALA A 150 -7.91 -6.40 -21.78
N TYR A 151 -6.65 -6.75 -22.07
CA TYR A 151 -6.00 -7.89 -21.42
C TYR A 151 -5.78 -7.65 -19.93
N ILE A 152 -5.35 -6.45 -19.53
CA ILE A 152 -5.21 -6.06 -18.12
C ILE A 152 -6.54 -6.19 -17.37
N LYS A 153 -7.64 -5.72 -17.95
CA LYS A 153 -8.99 -5.87 -17.37
C LYS A 153 -9.37 -7.34 -17.22
N ASN A 154 -9.03 -8.19 -18.18
CA ASN A 154 -9.28 -9.63 -18.09
C ASN A 154 -8.40 -10.30 -17.02
N LEU A 155 -7.12 -9.95 -16.92
CA LEU A 155 -6.24 -10.42 -15.84
C LEU A 155 -6.76 -9.99 -14.46
N THR A 156 -7.22 -8.74 -14.34
CA THR A 156 -7.82 -8.22 -13.10
C THR A 156 -9.05 -9.04 -12.71
N LYS A 157 -9.97 -9.31 -13.65
CA LYS A 157 -11.13 -10.17 -13.40
C LYS A 157 -10.68 -11.57 -12.96
N GLU A 158 -9.66 -12.13 -13.61
CA GLU A 158 -9.19 -13.48 -13.31
C GLU A 158 -8.54 -13.61 -11.93
N ILE A 159 -7.71 -12.66 -11.49
CA ILE A 159 -7.11 -12.72 -10.14
C ILE A 159 -8.17 -12.66 -9.04
N PHE A 160 -9.28 -11.95 -9.26
CA PHE A 160 -10.39 -11.90 -8.32
C PHE A 160 -11.24 -13.17 -8.39
N ASN A 161 -11.66 -13.60 -9.59
CA ASN A 161 -12.47 -14.80 -9.77
C ASN A 161 -11.75 -16.07 -9.26
N LYS A 162 -10.44 -16.17 -9.50
CA LYS A 162 -9.60 -17.30 -9.05
C LYS A 162 -9.00 -17.10 -7.65
N LYS A 163 -9.46 -16.10 -6.90
CA LYS A 163 -9.13 -15.85 -5.49
C LYS A 163 -7.63 -15.70 -5.20
N TYR A 164 -6.90 -15.00 -6.06
CA TYR A 164 -5.54 -14.51 -5.77
C TYR A 164 -5.56 -13.23 -4.92
N ILE A 165 -6.67 -12.47 -5.01
CA ILE A 165 -6.96 -11.30 -4.17
C ILE A 165 -8.41 -11.39 -3.65
N LYS A 166 -8.66 -10.86 -2.45
CA LYS A 166 -10.00 -10.60 -1.90
C LYS A 166 -10.40 -9.12 -2.11
N ASN A 167 -11.57 -8.88 -2.71
CA ASN A 167 -12.02 -7.55 -3.19
C ASN A 167 -12.53 -6.61 -2.08
N ASN A 168 -12.91 -7.14 -0.92
CA ASN A 168 -13.60 -6.37 0.12
C ASN A 168 -12.73 -6.25 1.36
N TYR A 169 -11.94 -5.18 1.44
CA TYR A 169 -11.41 -4.73 2.72
C TYR A 169 -11.37 -3.20 2.77
N LYS A 170 -12.07 -2.64 3.77
CA LYS A 170 -12.08 -1.20 4.02
C LYS A 170 -10.63 -0.72 4.22
N GLY A 171 -10.21 0.30 3.47
CA GLY A 171 -8.86 0.84 3.56
C GLY A 171 -7.78 0.11 2.77
N SER A 172 -8.13 -0.88 1.94
CA SER A 172 -7.21 -1.52 0.98
C SER A 172 -7.63 -1.26 -0.48
N SER A 173 -7.01 -0.28 -1.13
CA SER A 173 -7.10 -0.14 -2.58
C SER A 173 -6.40 -1.32 -3.26
N GLY A 174 -7.13 -2.06 -4.10
CA GLY A 174 -6.61 -3.23 -4.80
C GLY A 174 -6.74 -4.55 -4.03
N GLY A 175 -7.44 -4.58 -2.90
CA GLY A 175 -7.76 -5.80 -2.15
C GLY A 175 -6.62 -6.38 -1.32
N ILE A 176 -6.82 -7.58 -0.76
CA ILE A 176 -5.82 -8.29 0.07
C ILE A 176 -5.40 -9.59 -0.63
N LEU A 177 -4.08 -9.82 -0.72
CA LEU A 177 -3.50 -11.06 -1.24
C LEU A 177 -3.97 -12.25 -0.40
N THR A 178 -4.43 -13.30 -1.07
CA THR A 178 -4.87 -14.51 -0.39
C THR A 178 -3.69 -15.36 0.05
N THR A 179 -3.93 -16.31 0.96
CA THR A 179 -2.96 -17.33 1.34
C THR A 179 -2.36 -18.07 0.14
N LYS A 180 -3.14 -18.25 -0.91
CA LYS A 180 -2.68 -18.82 -2.20
C LYS A 180 -1.56 -17.99 -2.82
N SER A 181 -1.74 -16.68 -2.92
CA SER A 181 -0.73 -15.76 -3.45
C SER A 181 0.47 -15.66 -2.50
N LEU A 182 0.21 -15.51 -1.21
CA LEU A 182 1.25 -15.38 -0.19
C LEU A 182 2.18 -16.59 -0.14
N LYS A 183 1.65 -17.82 -0.27
CA LYS A 183 2.45 -19.05 -0.25
C LYS A 183 3.53 -19.03 -1.34
N TYR A 184 3.18 -18.59 -2.55
CA TYR A 184 4.13 -18.50 -3.65
C TYR A 184 5.09 -17.31 -3.46
N LEU A 185 4.59 -16.14 -3.07
CA LEU A 185 5.45 -14.96 -2.86
C LEU A 185 6.50 -15.20 -1.77
N ASN A 186 6.16 -15.92 -0.70
CA ASN A 186 7.07 -16.28 0.38
C ASN A 186 8.15 -17.30 -0.05
N SER A 187 8.02 -17.91 -1.23
CA SER A 187 8.99 -18.89 -1.78
C SER A 187 9.93 -18.31 -2.83
N LEU A 188 9.77 -17.02 -3.17
CA LEU A 188 10.63 -16.28 -4.10
C LEU A 188 11.90 -15.76 -3.41
#